data_AF-A0A959F1F6-F1
#
_entry.id   AF-A0A959F1F6-F1
#
_cell.length_a   1.000
_cell.length_b   1.000
_cell.length_c   1.000
_cell.angle_alpha   90.00
_cell.angle_beta   90.00
_cell.angle_gamma   90.00
#
_symmetry.space_group_name_H-M   'P 1'
#
loop_
_entity.id
_entity.type
_entity.pdbx_description
1 polymer ?
#
loop_
_entity_poly.entity_id
_entity_poly.type
_entity_poly.pdbx_seq_one_letter_code
_entity_poly.pdbx_strand_id
1 'polypeptide(L)'
;GVAPLSYLWSTGETSPEITGLTAGSYTVVVTDAAGCTLSETVVIAQPPLLTLFLQPTDLDCAGDSDGAISSTVNGGTPPYSYLWDTGDTDPNLSGLTAGIYALTVTDANGCTVEGSALVDQPPSLQLEVQLQGNVCDPAGVTAAAIVNGGTPPYDYLWSTGDHSATLTGLFDGVYSVTVTDANDCTVSETIVIDPAPVIVVSIQSTDISCFGAGDGSATASASGGTAPYDYVWNTGEMTAAIAGLEAGMYTVTATDANGCFGIATVTIGEPAALTLEVSSTDASCDGSIGGTATAAVGGGTPPYSYAWSNGGSSATITGLSPGLYTVTATDANGCFLTASAEIGINNTLEASVEILNPPCAGSANGAALAVITGGTPPYDLMWSTGDTGMQVDGLSAGNYSLLVEDALGCQVVVEFDLIAVETPTCS
;
A
#
# COMPACT_ATOMS: atom_id res chain seq x y z
N GLY A 1 107.62 -60.31 25.08
CA GLY A 1 108.50 -60.46 26.24
C GLY A 1 108.65 -61.92 26.62
N VAL A 2 109.46 -62.21 27.64
CA VAL A 2 109.67 -63.56 28.20
C VAL A 2 108.47 -63.94 29.09
N ALA A 3 107.91 -65.14 28.90
CA ALA A 3 106.78 -65.62 29.70
C ALA A 3 107.16 -65.91 31.17
N PRO A 4 106.22 -65.83 32.14
CA PRO A 4 104.82 -65.44 31.98
C PRO A 4 104.65 -63.92 31.78
N LEU A 5 103.63 -63.55 31.00
CA LEU A 5 103.19 -62.16 30.87
C LEU A 5 102.16 -61.86 31.96
N SER A 6 102.24 -60.66 32.53
CA SER A 6 101.24 -60.11 33.44
C SER A 6 100.55 -58.91 32.80
N TYR A 7 99.26 -58.76 33.06
CA TYR A 7 98.41 -57.71 32.49
C TYR A 7 97.89 -56.84 33.62
N LEU A 8 97.83 -55.53 33.40
CA LEU A 8 97.13 -54.61 34.29
C LEU A 8 96.36 -53.60 33.43
N TRP A 9 95.04 -53.71 33.45
CA TRP A 9 94.15 -52.79 32.76
C TRP A 9 93.92 -51.53 33.61
N SER A 10 93.56 -50.41 32.97
CA SER A 10 93.15 -49.18 33.65
C SER A 10 91.92 -49.36 34.56
N THR A 11 91.17 -50.45 34.40
CA THR A 11 90.08 -50.89 35.29
C THR A 11 90.57 -51.62 36.55
N GLY A 12 91.84 -52.01 36.61
CA GLY A 12 92.42 -52.83 37.69
C GLY A 12 92.38 -54.34 37.43
N GLU A 13 91.75 -54.79 36.35
CA GLU A 13 91.71 -56.20 35.95
C GLU A 13 93.09 -56.69 35.47
N THR A 14 93.40 -57.98 35.70
CA THR A 14 94.71 -58.58 35.35
C THR A 14 94.64 -59.75 34.37
N SER A 15 93.48 -59.95 33.75
CA SER A 15 93.27 -60.97 32.73
C SER A 15 93.84 -60.51 31.38
N PRO A 16 94.34 -61.43 30.52
CA PRO A 16 94.69 -61.11 29.13
C PRO A 16 93.49 -60.59 28.31
N GLU A 17 92.27 -60.87 28.74
CA GLU A 17 91.02 -60.41 28.12
C GLU A 17 90.09 -59.84 29.20
N ILE A 18 89.50 -58.68 28.92
CA ILE A 18 88.45 -58.07 29.73
C ILE A 18 87.21 -57.87 28.86
N THR A 19 86.04 -58.17 29.41
CA THR A 19 84.75 -58.13 28.71
C THR A 19 83.74 -57.30 29.49
N GLY A 20 82.60 -56.96 28.89
CA GLY A 20 81.56 -56.16 29.55
C GLY A 20 81.94 -54.69 29.78
N LEU A 21 82.81 -54.15 28.94
CA LEU A 21 83.28 -52.76 29.04
C LEU A 21 82.24 -51.78 28.49
N THR A 22 82.08 -50.66 29.18
CA THR A 22 81.31 -49.51 28.69
C THR A 22 82.13 -48.72 27.66
N ALA A 23 81.53 -47.72 27.01
CA ALA A 23 82.32 -46.80 26.20
C ALA A 23 83.35 -46.06 27.06
N GLY A 24 84.56 -45.89 26.53
CA GLY A 24 85.68 -45.38 27.30
C GLY A 24 87.03 -45.72 26.68
N SER A 25 88.08 -45.17 27.26
CA SER A 25 89.46 -45.47 26.87
C SER A 25 90.07 -46.43 27.88
N TYR A 26 90.50 -47.60 27.42
CA TYR A 26 91.05 -48.66 28.24
C TYR A 26 92.51 -48.87 27.88
N THR A 27 93.40 -48.69 28.86
CA THR A 27 94.83 -48.89 28.68
C THR A 27 95.25 -50.19 29.37
N VAL A 28 95.89 -51.09 28.63
CA VAL A 28 96.53 -52.28 29.21
C VAL A 28 98.02 -52.07 29.29
N VAL A 29 98.61 -52.39 30.45
CA VAL A 29 100.06 -52.50 30.61
C VAL A 29 100.41 -53.98 30.69
N VAL A 30 101.19 -54.46 29.73
CA VAL A 30 101.70 -55.84 29.69
C VAL A 30 103.14 -55.84 30.19
N THR A 31 103.42 -56.59 31.25
CA THR A 31 104.76 -56.72 31.84
C THR A 31 105.25 -58.15 31.67
N ASP A 32 106.45 -58.33 31.12
CA ASP A 32 107.07 -59.64 30.98
C ASP A 32 107.87 -60.08 32.22
N ALA A 33 108.35 -61.32 32.26
CA ALA A 33 109.09 -61.86 33.39
C ALA A 33 110.45 -61.16 33.64
N ALA A 34 110.96 -60.39 32.69
CA ALA A 34 112.18 -59.58 32.82
C ALA A 34 111.89 -58.15 33.30
N GLY A 35 110.63 -57.79 33.53
CA GLY A 35 110.19 -56.48 34.02
C GLY A 35 110.02 -55.43 32.91
N CYS A 36 110.06 -55.80 31.64
CA CYS A 36 109.81 -54.88 30.53
C CYS A 36 108.31 -54.66 30.35
N THR A 37 107.87 -53.40 30.24
CA THR A 37 106.47 -53.02 30.07
C THR A 37 106.17 -52.48 28.67
N LEU A 38 104.99 -52.79 28.15
CA LEU A 38 104.40 -52.16 26.97
C LEU A 38 102.98 -51.75 27.33
N SER A 39 102.55 -50.55 26.93
CA SER A 39 101.17 -50.11 27.10
C SER A 39 100.49 -49.86 25.76
N GLU A 40 99.25 -50.29 25.63
CA GLU A 40 98.39 -49.99 24.48
C GLU A 40 97.04 -49.48 24.99
N THR A 41 96.43 -48.56 24.25
CA THR A 41 95.14 -47.97 24.60
C THR A 41 94.12 -48.28 23.52
N VAL A 42 93.00 -48.88 23.91
CA VAL A 42 91.84 -49.13 23.05
C VAL A 42 90.71 -48.19 23.46
N VAL A 43 90.08 -47.55 22.48
CA VAL A 43 88.89 -46.71 22.70
C VAL A 43 87.66 -47.48 22.25
N ILE A 44 86.74 -47.69 23.18
CA ILE A 44 85.40 -48.19 22.90
C ILE A 44 84.49 -46.97 22.70
N ALA A 45 84.06 -46.74 21.47
CA ALA A 45 83.13 -45.66 21.14
C ALA A 45 81.68 -46.04 21.53
N GLN A 46 80.91 -45.09 22.06
CA GLN A 46 79.46 -45.24 22.16
C GLN A 46 78.78 -44.84 20.84
N PRO A 47 77.64 -45.45 20.48
CA PRO A 47 76.82 -44.96 19.38
C PRO A 47 76.42 -43.48 19.59
N PRO A 48 76.17 -42.71 18.51
CA PRO A 48 75.62 -41.37 18.63
C PRO A 48 74.28 -41.41 19.40
N LEU A 49 73.92 -40.33 20.09
CA LEU A 49 72.65 -40.27 20.83
C LEU A 49 71.47 -40.47 19.88
N LEU A 50 70.57 -41.39 20.23
CA LEU A 50 69.31 -41.60 19.51
C LEU A 50 68.40 -40.38 19.73
N THR A 51 68.00 -39.73 18.65
CA THR A 51 67.14 -38.54 18.64
C THR A 51 65.97 -38.74 17.67
N LEU A 52 64.82 -38.18 18.02
CA LEU A 52 63.57 -38.27 17.26
C LEU A 52 63.05 -36.86 16.99
N PHE A 53 62.70 -36.58 15.74
CA PHE A 53 61.97 -35.38 15.32
C PHE A 53 60.67 -35.81 14.64
N LEU A 54 59.55 -35.26 15.09
CA LEU A 54 58.23 -35.50 14.51
C LEU A 54 57.77 -34.22 13.81
N GLN A 55 57.30 -34.38 12.57
CA GLN A 55 56.72 -33.28 11.79
C GLN A 55 55.29 -33.64 11.43
N PRO A 56 54.29 -33.09 12.15
CA PRO A 56 52.88 -33.27 11.83
C PRO A 56 52.47 -32.46 10.59
N THR A 57 51.42 -32.91 9.92
CA THR A 57 50.62 -32.20 8.93
C THR A 57 49.19 -32.19 9.47
N ASP A 58 48.67 -30.99 9.71
CA ASP A 58 47.33 -30.77 10.27
C ASP A 58 46.23 -31.07 9.24
N LEU A 59 44.99 -31.19 9.70
CA LEU A 59 43.84 -31.48 8.84
C LEU A 59 43.49 -30.28 7.96
N ASP A 60 43.05 -30.54 6.72
CA ASP A 60 42.56 -29.49 5.82
C ASP A 60 41.22 -28.91 6.32
N CYS A 61 40.27 -29.77 6.72
CA CYS A 61 38.98 -29.36 7.28
C CYS A 61 38.73 -29.90 8.71
N ALA A 62 37.86 -29.21 9.45
CA ALA A 62 37.45 -29.66 10.77
C ALA A 62 36.72 -31.01 10.70
N GLY A 63 37.26 -32.02 11.37
CA GLY A 63 36.70 -33.38 11.42
C GLY A 63 37.16 -34.32 10.31
N ASP A 64 38.07 -33.87 9.43
CA ASP A 64 38.69 -34.73 8.43
C ASP A 64 39.63 -35.77 9.06
N SER A 65 40.21 -36.61 8.20
CA SER A 65 41.14 -37.66 8.59
C SER A 65 42.30 -37.73 7.60
N ASP A 66 42.79 -36.60 7.15
CA ASP A 66 43.87 -36.42 6.18
C ASP A 66 45.21 -36.04 6.85
N GLY A 67 45.20 -35.81 8.16
CA GLY A 67 46.40 -35.52 8.94
C GLY A 67 47.45 -36.61 8.83
N ALA A 68 48.71 -36.23 9.04
CA ALA A 68 49.86 -37.14 8.94
C ALA A 68 50.96 -36.75 9.92
N ILE A 69 51.83 -37.70 10.26
CA ILE A 69 53.06 -37.42 11.00
C ILE A 69 54.22 -38.15 10.34
N SER A 70 55.25 -37.39 9.96
CA SER A 70 56.52 -37.95 9.51
C SER A 70 57.53 -37.99 10.66
N SER A 71 58.24 -39.11 10.81
CA SER A 71 59.31 -39.23 11.81
C SER A 71 60.69 -39.20 11.15
N THR A 72 61.63 -38.52 11.81
CA THR A 72 63.05 -38.53 11.46
C THR A 72 63.86 -38.98 12.66
N VAL A 73 64.56 -40.10 12.51
CA VAL A 73 65.39 -40.71 13.57
C VAL A 73 66.86 -40.54 13.21
N ASN A 74 67.67 -40.04 14.14
CA ASN A 74 69.12 -39.89 13.99
C ASN A 74 69.87 -40.47 15.18
N GLY A 75 71.07 -41.01 14.94
CA GLY A 75 71.90 -41.65 15.96
C GLY A 75 71.39 -43.05 16.38
N GLY A 76 71.91 -43.60 17.47
CA GLY A 76 71.66 -45.00 17.85
C GLY A 76 72.30 -46.00 16.89
N THR A 77 71.86 -47.25 16.98
CA THR A 77 72.34 -48.37 16.15
C THR A 77 71.20 -48.97 15.32
N PRO A 78 71.20 -48.83 13.97
CA PRO A 78 70.19 -49.45 13.11
C PRO A 78 70.21 -50.99 13.15
N PRO A 79 69.10 -51.68 12.79
CA PRO A 79 67.80 -51.14 12.40
C PRO A 79 66.99 -50.56 13.58
N TYR A 80 66.05 -49.67 13.29
CA TYR A 80 65.10 -49.12 14.27
C TYR A 80 63.76 -49.87 14.20
N SER A 81 63.07 -49.93 15.33
CA SER A 81 61.68 -50.35 15.43
C SER A 81 60.83 -49.21 15.95
N TYR A 82 59.60 -49.11 15.43
CA TYR A 82 58.65 -48.03 15.71
C TYR A 82 57.42 -48.64 16.37
N LEU A 83 56.88 -47.95 17.37
CA LEU A 83 55.61 -48.29 17.99
C LEU A 83 54.87 -47.00 18.34
N TRP A 84 53.80 -46.74 17.61
CA TRP A 84 52.87 -45.66 17.92
C TRP A 84 51.91 -46.08 19.02
N ASP A 85 51.36 -45.12 19.76
CA ASP A 85 50.27 -45.32 20.73
C ASP A 85 48.98 -45.87 20.11
N THR A 86 48.81 -45.70 18.80
CA THR A 86 47.77 -46.35 17.99
C THR A 86 48.00 -47.85 17.77
N GLY A 87 49.21 -48.34 18.05
CA GLY A 87 49.66 -49.71 17.77
C GLY A 87 50.30 -49.89 16.38
N ASP A 88 50.40 -48.83 15.59
CA ASP A 88 51.09 -48.87 14.28
C ASP A 88 52.61 -49.02 14.46
N THR A 89 53.26 -49.65 13.49
CA THR A 89 54.71 -49.92 13.47
C THR A 89 55.44 -49.29 12.28
N ASP A 90 54.72 -48.55 11.42
CA ASP A 90 55.32 -47.81 10.34
C ASP A 90 56.01 -46.52 10.85
N PRO A 91 57.10 -46.08 10.22
CA PRO A 91 57.82 -44.89 10.64
C PRO A 91 57.00 -43.61 10.48
N ASN A 92 56.02 -43.58 9.58
CA ASN A 92 55.17 -42.42 9.31
C ASN A 92 53.71 -42.84 9.45
N LEU A 93 52.90 -41.94 9.99
CA LEU A 93 51.44 -42.08 10.05
C LEU A 93 50.78 -41.17 9.00
N SER A 94 49.65 -41.62 8.47
CA SER A 94 48.78 -40.86 7.58
C SER A 94 47.34 -41.27 7.83
N GLY A 95 46.38 -40.43 7.42
CA GLY A 95 44.97 -40.74 7.64
C GLY A 95 44.49 -40.41 9.06
N LEU A 96 45.15 -39.46 9.72
CA LEU A 96 44.95 -39.14 11.13
C LEU A 96 43.85 -38.10 11.32
N THR A 97 43.05 -38.27 12.36
CA THR A 97 42.17 -37.22 12.89
C THR A 97 42.95 -36.29 13.82
N ALA A 98 42.39 -35.12 14.14
CA ALA A 98 42.99 -34.22 15.12
C ALA A 98 43.21 -34.92 16.47
N GLY A 99 44.41 -34.78 17.04
CA GLY A 99 44.81 -35.50 18.24
C GLY A 99 46.31 -35.46 18.50
N ILE A 100 46.70 -35.91 19.69
CA ILE A 100 48.11 -36.09 20.06
C ILE A 100 48.47 -37.56 19.85
N TYR A 101 49.54 -37.80 19.11
CA TYR A 101 50.06 -39.14 18.82
C TYR A 101 51.47 -39.27 19.37
N ALA A 102 51.73 -40.36 20.07
CA ALA A 102 53.04 -40.66 20.65
C ALA A 102 53.74 -41.80 19.92
N LEU A 103 55.05 -41.62 19.66
CA LEU A 103 55.91 -42.62 19.05
C LEU A 103 57.05 -42.98 19.99
N THR A 104 57.23 -44.29 20.19
CA THR A 104 58.44 -44.87 20.79
C THR A 104 59.30 -45.50 19.69
N VAL A 105 60.56 -45.09 19.59
CA VAL A 105 61.55 -45.69 18.69
C VAL A 105 62.60 -46.44 19.49
N THR A 106 62.87 -47.68 19.12
CA THR A 106 63.90 -48.52 19.75
C THR A 106 64.97 -48.92 18.74
N ASP A 107 66.24 -48.74 19.09
CA ASP A 107 67.39 -49.16 18.28
C ASP A 107 67.76 -50.65 18.46
N ALA A 108 68.69 -51.17 17.65
CA ALA A 108 69.09 -52.58 17.69
C ALA A 108 69.76 -53.01 19.01
N ASN A 109 70.25 -52.06 19.80
CA ASN A 109 70.85 -52.31 21.12
C ASN A 109 69.84 -52.12 22.27
N GLY A 110 68.58 -51.82 21.96
CA GLY A 110 67.52 -51.65 22.94
C GLY A 110 67.44 -50.24 23.55
N CYS A 111 68.15 -49.25 23.01
CA CYS A 111 68.00 -47.86 23.43
C CYS A 111 66.69 -47.28 22.89
N THR A 112 65.92 -46.58 23.73
CA THR A 112 64.62 -46.00 23.35
C THR A 112 64.63 -44.48 23.35
N VAL A 113 63.88 -43.87 22.43
CA VAL A 113 63.52 -42.44 22.46
C VAL A 113 62.02 -42.32 22.22
N GLU A 114 61.37 -41.37 22.91
CA GLU A 114 59.94 -41.11 22.78
C GLU A 114 59.70 -39.66 22.37
N GLY A 115 58.64 -39.44 21.61
CA GLY A 115 58.17 -38.12 21.21
C GLY A 115 56.67 -38.14 20.99
N SER A 116 56.05 -36.97 21.03
CA SER A 116 54.66 -36.80 20.64
C SER A 116 54.51 -35.59 19.72
N ALA A 117 53.52 -35.66 18.83
CA ALA A 117 53.13 -34.55 17.96
C ALA A 117 51.61 -34.37 18.05
N LEU A 118 51.18 -33.11 18.02
CA LEU A 118 49.78 -32.73 17.85
C LEU A 118 49.51 -32.60 16.36
N VAL A 119 48.48 -33.28 15.88
CA VAL A 119 47.81 -32.99 14.63
C VAL A 119 46.60 -32.12 14.99
N ASP A 120 46.62 -30.86 14.55
CA ASP A 120 45.54 -29.90 14.81
C ASP A 120 44.52 -29.87 13.66
N GLN A 121 43.43 -29.12 13.83
CA GLN A 121 42.44 -28.86 12.77
C GLN A 121 41.94 -27.42 12.82
N PRO A 122 41.48 -26.85 11.70
CA PRO A 122 40.87 -25.53 11.72
C PRO A 122 39.55 -25.55 12.51
N PRO A 123 39.05 -24.39 12.97
CA PRO A 123 37.71 -24.28 13.52
C PRO A 123 36.65 -24.73 12.50
N SER A 124 35.55 -25.32 12.96
CA SER A 124 34.46 -25.77 12.06
C SER A 124 33.88 -24.62 11.23
N LEU A 125 33.78 -24.80 9.91
CA LEU A 125 33.14 -23.85 9.01
C LEU A 125 31.61 -23.84 9.27
N GLN A 126 31.10 -22.69 9.68
CA GLN A 126 29.70 -22.44 9.99
C GLN A 126 29.18 -21.27 9.14
N LEU A 127 27.93 -21.39 8.70
CA LEU A 127 27.26 -20.42 7.86
C LEU A 127 25.87 -20.11 8.42
N GLU A 128 25.59 -18.83 8.60
CA GLU A 128 24.27 -18.30 8.92
C GLU A 128 23.88 -17.29 7.83
N VAL A 129 22.62 -17.32 7.37
CA VAL A 129 22.11 -16.31 6.44
C VAL A 129 21.10 -15.43 7.16
N GLN A 130 21.38 -14.12 7.19
CA GLN A 130 20.47 -13.14 7.77
C GLN A 130 19.70 -12.40 6.67
N LEU A 131 18.38 -12.33 6.83
CA LEU A 131 17.50 -11.60 5.92
C LEU A 131 17.22 -10.20 6.48
N GLN A 132 17.29 -9.20 5.60
CA GLN A 132 16.92 -7.82 5.90
C GLN A 132 16.07 -7.25 4.76
N GLY A 133 15.15 -6.36 5.10
CA GLY A 133 14.21 -5.76 4.14
C GLY A 133 12.87 -6.48 4.14
N ASN A 134 12.03 -6.14 3.19
CA ASN A 134 10.73 -6.77 3.03
C ASN A 134 10.43 -6.98 1.55
N VAL A 135 9.60 -7.99 1.26
CA VAL A 135 9.26 -8.41 -0.09
C VAL A 135 8.32 -7.42 -0.83
N CYS A 136 7.77 -6.45 -0.11
CA CYS A 136 6.90 -5.41 -0.65
C CYS A 136 7.66 -4.15 -1.08
N ASP A 137 8.94 -4.03 -0.72
CA ASP A 137 9.82 -2.94 -1.13
C ASP A 137 10.31 -3.21 -2.56
N PRO A 138 10.27 -2.22 -3.48
CA PRO A 138 10.93 -2.34 -4.78
C PRO A 138 12.45 -2.61 -4.71
N ALA A 139 13.12 -2.33 -3.59
CA ALA A 139 14.50 -2.75 -3.33
C ALA A 139 14.65 -4.24 -2.93
N GLY A 140 13.52 -4.90 -2.62
CA GLY A 140 13.42 -6.32 -2.26
C GLY A 140 14.05 -6.66 -0.92
N VAL A 141 14.25 -7.97 -0.71
CA VAL A 141 14.98 -8.51 0.45
C VAL A 141 16.48 -8.60 0.14
N THR A 142 17.30 -8.41 1.17
CA THR A 142 18.75 -8.64 1.15
C THR A 142 19.08 -9.85 2.03
N ALA A 143 19.90 -10.76 1.53
CA ALA A 143 20.45 -11.90 2.25
C ALA A 143 21.95 -11.69 2.48
N ALA A 144 22.39 -11.70 3.74
CA ALA A 144 23.80 -11.63 4.11
C ALA A 144 24.27 -12.99 4.64
N ALA A 145 25.24 -13.59 3.95
CA ALA A 145 25.91 -14.81 4.40
C ALA A 145 27.02 -14.44 5.40
N ILE A 146 26.87 -14.93 6.63
CA ILE A 146 27.80 -14.72 7.74
C ILE A 146 28.53 -16.02 8.02
N VAL A 147 29.85 -15.99 7.82
CA VAL A 147 30.72 -17.16 7.95
C VAL A 147 31.53 -17.07 9.23
N ASN A 148 31.60 -18.16 10.00
CA ASN A 148 32.45 -18.31 11.17
C ASN A 148 33.27 -19.61 11.07
N GLY A 149 34.53 -19.59 11.51
CA GLY A 149 35.44 -20.75 11.39
C GLY A 149 35.91 -21.02 9.96
N GLY A 150 36.54 -22.17 9.72
CA GLY A 150 37.23 -22.48 8.47
C GLY A 150 38.51 -21.67 8.26
N THR A 151 39.09 -21.78 7.06
CA THR A 151 40.33 -21.12 6.65
C THR A 151 40.07 -20.05 5.59
N PRO A 152 40.16 -18.74 5.91
CA PRO A 152 39.99 -17.67 4.93
C PRO A 152 41.05 -17.69 3.80
N PRO A 153 40.76 -17.14 2.60
CA PRO A 153 39.52 -16.47 2.18
C PRO A 153 38.35 -17.42 1.92
N TYR A 154 37.14 -16.86 1.78
CA TYR A 154 35.93 -17.60 1.46
C TYR A 154 35.39 -17.21 0.08
N ASP A 155 34.97 -18.22 -0.68
CA ASP A 155 34.26 -18.08 -1.95
C ASP A 155 32.77 -18.40 -1.75
N TYR A 156 31.90 -17.53 -2.24
CA TYR A 156 30.44 -17.68 -2.16
C TYR A 156 29.91 -18.11 -3.53
N LEU A 157 28.88 -18.96 -3.54
CA LEU A 157 28.11 -19.28 -4.74
C LEU A 157 26.62 -19.37 -4.37
N TRP A 158 25.88 -18.34 -4.73
CA TRP A 158 24.43 -18.31 -4.61
C TRP A 158 23.78 -19.11 -5.74
N SER A 159 22.56 -19.61 -5.53
CA SER A 159 21.74 -20.27 -6.55
C SER A 159 21.42 -19.36 -7.76
N THR A 160 21.58 -18.04 -7.59
CA THR A 160 21.49 -17.03 -8.65
C THR A 160 22.76 -16.92 -9.50
N GLY A 161 23.86 -17.54 -9.08
CA GLY A 161 25.20 -17.42 -9.67
C GLY A 161 26.03 -16.26 -9.11
N ASP A 162 25.51 -15.49 -8.14
CA ASP A 162 26.26 -14.43 -7.48
C ASP A 162 27.36 -15.01 -6.56
N HIS A 163 28.48 -14.27 -6.40
CA HIS A 163 29.64 -14.69 -5.59
C HIS A 163 29.96 -13.72 -4.44
N SER A 164 29.05 -12.80 -4.13
CA SER A 164 29.20 -11.83 -3.06
C SER A 164 28.72 -12.42 -1.73
N ALA A 165 29.29 -11.95 -0.63
CA ALA A 165 28.79 -12.30 0.71
C ALA A 165 27.36 -11.78 0.97
N THR A 166 26.90 -10.80 0.20
CA THR A 166 25.55 -10.24 0.29
C THR A 166 24.86 -10.27 -1.06
N LEU A 167 23.64 -10.81 -1.08
CA LEU A 167 22.76 -10.86 -2.24
C LEU A 167 21.57 -9.93 -2.01
N THR A 168 21.26 -9.05 -2.97
CA THR A 168 20.21 -8.02 -2.86
C THR A 168 19.12 -8.21 -3.93
N GLY A 169 17.99 -7.51 -3.79
CA GLY A 169 16.92 -7.52 -4.79
C GLY A 169 16.17 -8.84 -4.86
N LEU A 170 16.05 -9.53 -3.72
CA LEU A 170 15.39 -10.83 -3.66
C LEU A 170 13.87 -10.68 -3.55
N PHE A 171 13.16 -11.51 -4.31
CA PHE A 171 11.71 -11.66 -4.28
C PHE A 171 11.34 -12.97 -3.58
N ASP A 172 10.06 -13.31 -3.56
CA ASP A 172 9.61 -14.60 -3.02
C ASP A 172 10.23 -15.78 -3.78
N GLY A 173 10.62 -16.81 -3.04
CA GLY A 173 11.31 -17.95 -3.62
C GLY A 173 12.27 -18.61 -2.65
N VAL A 174 13.01 -19.58 -3.19
CA VAL A 174 14.00 -20.37 -2.45
C VAL A 174 15.38 -20.05 -3.00
N TYR A 175 16.29 -19.64 -2.10
CA TYR A 175 17.67 -19.34 -2.44
C TYR A 175 18.60 -20.20 -1.61
N SER A 176 19.72 -20.63 -2.20
CA SER A 176 20.76 -21.34 -1.48
C SER A 176 22.09 -20.67 -1.71
N VAL A 177 22.97 -20.70 -0.71
CA VAL A 177 24.37 -20.28 -0.85
C VAL A 177 25.28 -21.40 -0.40
N THR A 178 26.29 -21.70 -1.20
CA THR A 178 27.41 -22.55 -0.82
C THR A 178 28.61 -21.66 -0.56
N VAL A 179 29.27 -21.86 0.57
CA VAL A 179 30.52 -21.20 0.93
C VAL A 179 31.62 -22.24 0.93
N THR A 180 32.71 -21.93 0.24
CA THR A 180 33.93 -22.74 0.19
C THR A 180 35.07 -21.94 0.81
N ASP A 181 35.88 -22.56 1.67
CA ASP A 181 37.07 -21.93 2.25
C ASP A 181 38.35 -22.22 1.44
N ALA A 182 39.50 -21.72 1.89
CA ALA A 182 40.76 -21.84 1.16
C ALA A 182 41.31 -23.28 1.08
N ASN A 183 40.78 -24.20 1.89
CA ASN A 183 41.14 -25.61 1.92
C ASN A 183 40.08 -26.49 1.24
N ASP A 184 39.21 -25.90 0.41
CA ASP A 184 38.10 -26.57 -0.28
C ASP A 184 37.02 -27.14 0.66
N CYS A 185 36.97 -26.73 1.92
CA CYS A 185 35.92 -27.11 2.87
C CYS A 185 34.63 -26.37 2.52
N THR A 186 33.48 -27.07 2.46
CA THR A 186 32.21 -26.47 2.03
C THR A 186 31.11 -26.55 3.08
N VAL A 187 30.28 -25.51 3.13
CA VAL A 187 29.01 -25.48 3.87
C VAL A 187 27.95 -24.82 3.00
N SER A 188 26.70 -25.25 3.12
CA SER A 188 25.59 -24.67 2.35
C SER A 188 24.38 -24.40 3.24
N GLU A 189 23.70 -23.30 2.98
CA GLU A 189 22.45 -22.94 3.65
C GLU A 189 21.36 -22.63 2.61
N THR A 190 20.11 -22.93 2.95
CA THR A 190 18.94 -22.63 2.10
C THR A 190 17.97 -21.75 2.86
N ILE A 191 17.61 -20.62 2.25
CA ILE A 191 16.62 -19.67 2.76
C ILE A 191 15.36 -19.70 1.90
N VAL A 192 14.22 -19.43 2.53
CA VAL A 192 12.93 -19.27 1.86
C VAL A 192 12.42 -17.86 2.16
N ILE A 193 12.08 -17.13 1.10
CA ILE A 193 11.43 -15.82 1.19
C ILE A 193 9.96 -16.03 0.83
N ASP A 194 9.09 -15.78 1.81
CA ASP A 194 7.65 -15.90 1.64
C ASP A 194 7.09 -14.80 0.71
N PRO A 195 5.97 -15.07 0.00
CA PRO A 195 5.30 -14.07 -0.83
C PRO A 195 4.83 -12.86 -0.03
N ALA A 196 4.73 -11.72 -0.72
CA ALA A 196 4.22 -10.48 -0.16
C ALA A 196 2.83 -10.67 0.46
N PRO A 197 2.61 -10.21 1.71
CA PRO A 197 1.28 -10.17 2.29
C PRO A 197 0.33 -9.37 1.40
N VAL A 198 -0.85 -9.94 1.12
CA VAL A 198 -1.87 -9.27 0.33
C VAL A 198 -2.63 -8.29 1.22
N ILE A 199 -2.66 -7.01 0.83
CA ILE A 199 -3.52 -6.00 1.46
C ILE A 199 -4.85 -5.94 0.69
N VAL A 200 -5.94 -6.18 1.39
CA VAL A 200 -7.30 -6.04 0.86
C VAL A 200 -7.89 -4.74 1.39
N VAL A 201 -8.25 -3.84 0.46
CA VAL A 201 -8.89 -2.57 0.77
C VAL A 201 -10.35 -2.61 0.36
N SER A 202 -11.24 -2.19 1.26
CA SER A 202 -12.66 -2.05 0.99
C SER A 202 -13.10 -0.62 1.27
N ILE A 203 -14.10 -0.14 0.52
CA ILE A 203 -14.61 1.23 0.64
C ILE A 203 -16.12 1.18 0.85
N GLN A 204 -16.60 1.89 1.87
CA GLN A 204 -18.01 2.26 2.02
C GLN A 204 -18.18 3.71 1.58
N SER A 205 -19.20 4.00 0.78
CA SER A 205 -19.44 5.35 0.27
C SER A 205 -20.89 5.79 0.41
N THR A 206 -21.08 7.11 0.37
CA THR A 206 -22.38 7.78 0.25
C THR A 206 -22.33 8.71 -0.95
N ASP A 207 -23.27 8.54 -1.87
CA ASP A 207 -23.45 9.37 -3.06
C ASP A 207 -23.90 10.79 -2.70
N ILE A 208 -23.73 11.75 -3.61
CA ILE A 208 -24.12 13.14 -3.36
C ILE A 208 -25.66 13.28 -3.34
N SER A 209 -26.18 14.21 -2.53
CA SER A 209 -27.63 14.36 -2.34
C SER A 209 -28.35 14.99 -3.53
N CYS A 210 -27.72 15.97 -4.19
CA CYS A 210 -28.26 16.72 -5.32
C CYS A 210 -27.28 16.71 -6.49
N PHE A 211 -27.81 16.88 -7.71
CA PHE A 211 -26.97 17.06 -8.90
C PHE A 211 -25.99 18.22 -8.70
N GLY A 212 -24.69 17.95 -8.85
CA GLY A 212 -23.62 18.93 -8.62
C GLY A 212 -23.38 19.34 -7.16
N ALA A 213 -23.94 18.63 -6.17
CA ALA A 213 -23.55 18.79 -4.77
C ALA A 213 -22.15 18.23 -4.48
N GLY A 214 -21.58 18.65 -3.35
CA GLY A 214 -20.28 18.20 -2.85
C GLY A 214 -20.39 17.66 -1.44
N ASP A 215 -21.39 16.82 -1.16
CA ASP A 215 -21.67 16.26 0.17
C ASP A 215 -21.48 14.73 0.25
N GLY A 216 -20.91 14.14 -0.81
CA GLY A 216 -20.56 12.72 -0.83
C GLY A 216 -19.44 12.39 0.16
N SER A 217 -19.30 11.11 0.49
CA SER A 217 -18.26 10.62 1.39
C SER A 217 -17.80 9.21 1.05
N ALA A 218 -16.58 8.87 1.46
CA ALA A 218 -16.02 7.53 1.34
C ALA A 218 -15.17 7.20 2.58
N THR A 219 -15.29 5.98 3.10
CA THR A 219 -14.50 5.45 4.20
C THR A 219 -13.86 4.14 3.77
N ALA A 220 -12.53 4.13 3.74
CA ALA A 220 -11.73 2.96 3.45
C ALA A 220 -11.43 2.15 4.72
N SER A 221 -11.28 0.84 4.55
CA SER A 221 -10.71 -0.05 5.56
C SER A 221 -9.78 -1.06 4.89
N ALA A 222 -8.62 -1.29 5.50
CA ALA A 222 -7.62 -2.23 5.03
C ALA A 222 -7.52 -3.45 5.97
N SER A 223 -7.15 -4.60 5.39
CA SER A 223 -6.89 -5.85 6.10
C SER A 223 -5.79 -6.66 5.40
N GLY A 224 -5.16 -7.59 6.11
CA GLY A 224 -3.96 -8.29 5.65
C GLY A 224 -2.66 -7.53 5.98
N GLY A 225 -1.49 -8.12 5.72
CA GLY A 225 -0.21 -7.51 6.08
C GLY A 225 -0.07 -7.11 7.55
N THR A 226 0.69 -6.04 7.81
CA THR A 226 1.09 -5.59 9.15
C THR A 226 0.53 -4.21 9.48
N ALA A 227 -0.44 -4.14 10.39
CA ALA A 227 -0.97 -2.87 10.89
C ALA A 227 0.09 -2.04 11.67
N PRO A 228 -0.03 -0.70 11.76
CA PRO A 228 -1.10 0.17 11.23
C PRO A 228 -1.07 0.34 9.70
N TYR A 229 -2.13 0.94 9.15
CA TYR A 229 -2.23 1.28 7.73
C TYR A 229 -2.29 2.78 7.53
N ASP A 230 -1.50 3.27 6.58
CA ASP A 230 -1.56 4.63 6.04
C ASP A 230 -2.44 4.64 4.79
N TYR A 231 -3.29 5.65 4.66
CA TYR A 231 -4.18 5.80 3.51
C TYR A 231 -3.74 7.00 2.68
N VAL A 232 -3.82 6.90 1.36
CA VAL A 232 -3.61 8.02 0.43
C VAL A 232 -4.67 7.95 -0.66
N TRP A 233 -5.53 8.96 -0.69
CA TRP A 233 -6.53 9.11 -1.74
C TRP A 233 -5.94 9.83 -2.96
N ASN A 234 -6.53 9.65 -4.13
CA ASN A 234 -6.18 10.40 -5.34
C ASN A 234 -6.44 11.92 -5.22
N THR A 235 -7.17 12.34 -4.18
CA THR A 235 -7.35 13.75 -3.79
C THR A 235 -6.14 14.32 -3.02
N GLY A 236 -5.22 13.47 -2.57
CA GLY A 236 -4.09 13.83 -1.71
C GLY A 236 -4.39 13.71 -0.20
N GLU A 237 -5.63 13.43 0.18
CA GLU A 237 -6.02 13.22 1.58
C GLU A 237 -5.41 11.93 2.14
N MET A 238 -4.99 11.97 3.40
CA MET A 238 -4.24 10.88 4.05
C MET A 238 -5.00 10.16 5.18
N THR A 239 -6.32 10.32 5.22
CA THR A 239 -7.20 9.73 6.24
C THR A 239 -7.95 8.53 5.69
N ALA A 240 -8.37 7.63 6.58
CA ALA A 240 -9.23 6.50 6.20
C ALA A 240 -10.59 6.96 5.65
N ALA A 241 -11.12 8.08 6.15
CA ALA A 241 -12.39 8.66 5.71
C ALA A 241 -12.18 10.04 5.06
N ILE A 242 -12.85 10.26 3.93
CA ILE A 242 -12.94 11.53 3.20
C ILE A 242 -14.41 11.91 3.01
N ALA A 243 -14.69 13.20 3.01
CA ALA A 243 -16.03 13.76 2.87
C ALA A 243 -15.97 15.06 2.07
N GLY A 244 -17.14 15.58 1.68
CA GLY A 244 -17.21 16.77 0.84
C GLY A 244 -16.93 16.46 -0.63
N LEU A 245 -17.29 15.26 -1.07
CA LEU A 245 -16.96 14.74 -2.40
C LEU A 245 -18.04 15.12 -3.41
N GLU A 246 -17.60 15.45 -4.63
CA GLU A 246 -18.45 15.59 -5.81
C GLU A 246 -18.66 14.21 -6.48
N ALA A 247 -19.54 14.14 -7.47
CA ALA A 247 -19.69 12.94 -8.28
C ALA A 247 -18.39 12.61 -9.03
N GLY A 248 -17.93 11.37 -8.94
CA GLY A 248 -16.66 10.99 -9.55
C GLY A 248 -16.06 9.70 -9.01
N MET A 249 -14.91 9.32 -9.58
CA MET A 249 -14.16 8.14 -9.17
C MET A 249 -13.06 8.54 -8.18
N TYR A 250 -13.05 7.85 -7.04
CA TYR A 250 -12.06 8.03 -5.98
C TYR A 250 -11.27 6.73 -5.80
N THR A 251 -9.96 6.88 -5.73
CA THR A 251 -9.01 5.78 -5.57
C THR A 251 -8.26 5.98 -4.27
N VAL A 252 -8.17 4.94 -3.46
CA VAL A 252 -7.36 4.93 -2.23
C VAL A 252 -6.30 3.86 -2.33
N THR A 253 -5.08 4.22 -1.95
CA THR A 253 -3.99 3.31 -1.66
C THR A 253 -3.89 3.18 -0.14
N ALA A 254 -3.96 1.97 0.38
CA ALA A 254 -3.66 1.69 1.78
C ALA A 254 -2.33 0.95 1.87
N THR A 255 -1.38 1.48 2.64
CA THR A 255 -0.04 0.93 2.82
C THR A 255 0.12 0.48 4.27
N ASP A 256 0.61 -0.74 4.49
CA ASP A 256 0.86 -1.29 5.81
C ASP A 256 2.21 -0.81 6.40
N ALA A 257 2.49 -1.17 7.64
CA ALA A 257 3.71 -0.74 8.34
C ALA A 257 5.02 -1.27 7.71
N ASN A 258 4.93 -2.31 6.87
CA ASN A 258 6.06 -2.89 6.14
C ASN A 258 6.17 -2.35 4.71
N GLY A 259 5.29 -1.46 4.27
CA GLY A 259 5.30 -0.88 2.93
C GLY A 259 4.51 -1.67 1.88
N CYS A 260 3.84 -2.76 2.25
CA CYS A 260 2.92 -3.47 1.37
C CYS A 260 1.66 -2.64 1.17
N PHE A 261 1.16 -2.54 -0.07
CA PHE A 261 -0.01 -1.72 -0.35
C PHE A 261 -1.09 -2.45 -1.14
N GLY A 262 -2.32 -2.02 -0.91
CA GLY A 262 -3.50 -2.40 -1.69
C GLY A 262 -4.19 -1.16 -2.23
N ILE A 263 -4.88 -1.30 -3.37
CA ILE A 263 -5.60 -0.21 -4.00
C ILE A 263 -7.08 -0.62 -4.14
N ALA A 264 -7.97 0.30 -3.80
CA ALA A 264 -9.39 0.17 -4.11
C ALA A 264 -9.92 1.44 -4.76
N THR A 265 -10.98 1.29 -5.55
CA THR A 265 -11.68 2.40 -6.19
C THR A 265 -13.16 2.36 -5.82
N VAL A 266 -13.77 3.54 -5.74
CA VAL A 266 -15.21 3.72 -5.56
C VAL A 266 -15.68 4.84 -6.48
N THR A 267 -16.94 4.78 -6.92
CA THR A 267 -17.57 5.88 -7.65
C THR A 267 -18.63 6.49 -6.75
N ILE A 268 -18.54 7.80 -6.53
CA ILE A 268 -19.59 8.61 -5.92
C ILE A 268 -20.56 8.98 -7.04
N GLY A 269 -21.79 8.47 -6.95
CA GLY A 269 -22.87 8.78 -7.88
C GLY A 269 -23.55 10.10 -7.58
N GLU A 270 -24.39 10.55 -8.50
CA GLU A 270 -25.29 11.69 -8.33
C GLU A 270 -26.67 11.43 -8.96
N PRO A 271 -27.74 12.05 -8.43
CA PRO A 271 -29.06 11.97 -9.06
C PRO A 271 -29.08 12.76 -10.37
N ALA A 272 -30.08 12.48 -11.22
CA ALA A 272 -30.30 13.27 -12.43
C ALA A 272 -30.60 14.74 -12.06
N ALA A 273 -30.17 15.69 -12.91
CA ALA A 273 -30.47 17.11 -12.70
C ALA A 273 -31.98 17.34 -12.57
N LEU A 274 -32.39 18.03 -11.50
CA LEU A 274 -33.78 18.44 -11.31
C LEU A 274 -34.16 19.41 -12.43
N THR A 275 -35.31 19.20 -13.07
CA THR A 275 -35.88 20.09 -14.08
C THR A 275 -37.29 20.47 -13.66
N LEU A 276 -37.67 21.73 -13.87
CA LEU A 276 -38.99 22.24 -13.52
C LEU A 276 -39.52 23.09 -14.67
N GLU A 277 -40.61 22.63 -15.28
CA GLU A 277 -41.38 23.39 -16.27
C GLU A 277 -42.73 23.77 -15.69
N VAL A 278 -43.21 24.96 -16.01
CA VAL A 278 -44.55 25.42 -15.59
C VAL A 278 -45.35 25.80 -16.82
N SER A 279 -46.53 25.22 -16.93
CA SER A 279 -47.53 25.58 -17.94
C SER A 279 -48.69 26.28 -17.27
N SER A 280 -49.30 27.24 -17.97
CA SER A 280 -50.46 27.99 -17.49
C SER A 280 -51.61 27.99 -18.49
N THR A 281 -52.80 28.24 -17.97
CA THR A 281 -53.98 28.64 -18.74
C THR A 281 -54.49 29.95 -18.16
N ASP A 282 -54.65 30.96 -19.02
CA ASP A 282 -55.10 32.29 -18.65
C ASP A 282 -56.54 32.29 -18.12
N ALA A 283 -56.84 33.29 -17.28
CA ALA A 283 -58.19 33.49 -16.80
C ALA A 283 -59.12 33.96 -17.93
N SER A 284 -60.40 33.61 -17.84
CA SER A 284 -61.37 33.96 -18.88
C SER A 284 -61.70 35.44 -18.92
N CYS A 285 -61.61 36.17 -17.79
CA CYS A 285 -61.98 37.58 -17.71
C CYS A 285 -61.05 38.34 -16.78
N ASP A 286 -60.99 39.66 -16.94
CA ASP A 286 -60.41 40.53 -15.92
C ASP A 286 -61.19 40.39 -14.60
N GLY A 287 -60.48 40.15 -13.50
CA GLY A 287 -61.08 39.88 -12.18
C GLY A 287 -61.74 38.49 -11.99
N SER A 288 -61.78 37.61 -13.01
CA SER A 288 -62.31 36.25 -12.87
C SER A 288 -61.30 35.29 -12.25
N ILE A 289 -61.80 34.37 -11.40
CA ILE A 289 -61.05 33.24 -10.85
C ILE A 289 -61.20 32.03 -11.79
N GLY A 290 -60.23 31.80 -12.68
CA GLY A 290 -60.36 30.73 -13.69
C GLY A 290 -59.06 30.21 -14.27
N GLY A 291 -57.95 30.92 -14.07
CA GLY A 291 -56.65 30.47 -14.55
C GLY A 291 -56.17 29.20 -13.83
N THR A 292 -55.27 28.47 -14.47
CA THR A 292 -54.58 27.31 -13.87
C THR A 292 -53.08 27.41 -14.11
N ALA A 293 -52.28 26.88 -13.19
CA ALA A 293 -50.86 26.68 -13.39
C ALA A 293 -50.49 25.26 -12.96
N THR A 294 -49.73 24.55 -13.79
CA THR A 294 -49.28 23.17 -13.55
C THR A 294 -47.76 23.10 -13.66
N ALA A 295 -47.13 22.66 -12.57
CA ALA A 295 -45.70 22.37 -12.50
C ALA A 295 -45.43 20.91 -12.90
N ALA A 296 -44.56 20.72 -13.87
CA ALA A 296 -44.02 19.42 -14.27
C ALA A 296 -42.56 19.32 -13.83
N VAL A 297 -42.26 18.35 -12.97
CA VAL A 297 -40.90 18.09 -12.47
C VAL A 297 -40.34 16.85 -13.15
N GLY A 298 -39.06 16.90 -13.50
CA GLY A 298 -38.27 15.77 -13.99
C GLY A 298 -36.92 15.69 -13.28
N GLY A 299 -36.24 14.56 -13.36
CA GLY A 299 -34.95 14.33 -12.67
C GLY A 299 -35.06 14.37 -11.14
N GLY A 300 -33.95 14.65 -10.45
CA GLY A 300 -33.87 14.62 -8.99
C GLY A 300 -34.27 13.28 -8.36
N THR A 301 -34.58 13.30 -7.06
CA THR A 301 -35.01 12.14 -6.28
C THR A 301 -36.49 12.24 -5.86
N PRO A 302 -37.41 11.44 -6.43
CA PRO A 302 -38.82 11.43 -6.01
C PRO A 302 -38.99 10.97 -4.55
N PRO A 303 -40.10 11.34 -3.87
CA PRO A 303 -41.21 12.19 -4.31
C PRO A 303 -40.90 13.70 -4.30
N TYR A 304 -41.74 14.50 -4.98
CA TYR A 304 -41.62 15.96 -5.03
C TYR A 304 -42.69 16.65 -4.17
N SER A 305 -42.32 17.82 -3.65
CA SER A 305 -43.21 18.76 -2.96
C SER A 305 -43.23 20.11 -3.68
N TYR A 306 -44.35 20.82 -3.57
CA TYR A 306 -44.58 22.09 -4.26
C TYR A 306 -44.93 23.17 -3.24
N ALA A 307 -44.40 24.38 -3.44
CA ALA A 307 -44.76 25.56 -2.68
C ALA A 307 -44.99 26.73 -3.65
N TRP A 308 -46.25 27.09 -3.84
CA TRP A 308 -46.65 28.20 -4.70
C TRP A 308 -46.70 29.52 -3.93
N SER A 309 -46.49 30.65 -4.62
CA SER A 309 -46.58 32.00 -4.05
C SER A 309 -47.95 32.32 -3.42
N ASN A 310 -49.01 31.64 -3.86
CA ASN A 310 -50.36 31.75 -3.30
C ASN A 310 -50.64 30.79 -2.13
N GLY A 311 -49.63 30.03 -1.67
CA GLY A 311 -49.76 29.03 -0.61
C GLY A 311 -50.23 27.65 -1.05
N GLY A 312 -50.44 27.43 -2.36
CA GLY A 312 -50.76 26.11 -2.90
C GLY A 312 -49.61 25.10 -2.72
N SER A 313 -49.95 23.82 -2.56
CA SER A 313 -48.97 22.74 -2.33
C SER A 313 -49.11 21.54 -3.28
N SER A 314 -50.01 21.63 -4.25
CA SER A 314 -50.22 20.61 -5.29
C SER A 314 -49.42 20.95 -6.56
N ALA A 315 -49.15 19.94 -7.39
CA ALA A 315 -48.50 20.14 -8.70
C ALA A 315 -49.29 21.09 -9.60
N THR A 316 -50.63 21.07 -9.50
CA THR A 316 -51.54 21.99 -10.18
C THR A 316 -52.28 22.87 -9.17
N ILE A 317 -52.34 24.17 -9.45
CA ILE A 317 -53.19 25.15 -8.77
C ILE A 317 -54.23 25.72 -9.75
N THR A 318 -55.43 25.98 -9.26
CA THR A 318 -56.60 26.38 -10.07
C THR A 318 -57.32 27.57 -9.45
N GLY A 319 -58.17 28.25 -10.23
CA GLY A 319 -58.96 29.39 -9.75
C GLY A 319 -58.12 30.64 -9.57
N LEU A 320 -57.12 30.82 -10.44
CA LEU A 320 -56.16 31.91 -10.37
C LEU A 320 -56.72 33.16 -11.08
N SER A 321 -56.54 34.32 -10.44
CA SER A 321 -56.68 35.62 -11.09
C SER A 321 -55.45 35.93 -11.95
N PRO A 322 -55.53 36.87 -12.89
CA PRO A 322 -54.36 37.33 -13.63
C PRO A 322 -53.21 37.76 -12.71
N GLY A 323 -51.97 37.40 -13.07
CA GLY A 323 -50.78 37.70 -12.28
C GLY A 323 -49.67 36.65 -12.39
N LEU A 324 -48.54 36.92 -11.73
CA LEU A 324 -47.36 36.05 -11.70
C LEU A 324 -47.43 35.07 -10.53
N TYR A 325 -47.39 33.76 -10.83
CA TYR A 325 -47.34 32.70 -9.84
C TYR A 325 -45.99 32.01 -9.90
N THR A 326 -45.27 32.02 -8.78
CA THR A 326 -43.99 31.33 -8.64
C THR A 326 -44.20 30.03 -7.89
N VAL A 327 -43.50 28.97 -8.29
CA VAL A 327 -43.49 27.68 -7.63
C VAL A 327 -42.07 27.29 -7.31
N THR A 328 -41.86 26.86 -6.06
CA THR A 328 -40.68 26.11 -5.65
C THR A 328 -41.04 24.63 -5.65
N ALA A 329 -40.39 23.83 -6.49
CA ALA A 329 -40.49 22.38 -6.42
C ALA A 329 -39.25 21.83 -5.71
N THR A 330 -39.45 20.97 -4.71
CA THR A 330 -38.39 20.38 -3.90
C THR A 330 -38.50 18.86 -3.93
N ASP A 331 -37.40 18.17 -4.18
CA ASP A 331 -37.32 16.71 -4.22
C ASP A 331 -37.11 16.09 -2.81
N ALA A 332 -37.03 14.77 -2.73
CA ALA A 332 -36.91 14.04 -1.46
C ALA A 332 -35.58 14.28 -0.73
N ASN A 333 -34.54 14.67 -1.46
CA ASN A 333 -33.22 14.99 -0.92
C ASN A 333 -33.10 16.48 -0.53
N GLY A 334 -34.13 17.28 -0.78
CA GLY A 334 -34.17 18.71 -0.45
C GLY A 334 -33.64 19.61 -1.57
N CYS A 335 -33.35 19.07 -2.75
CA CYS A 335 -32.92 19.84 -3.92
C CYS A 335 -34.13 20.60 -4.48
N PHE A 336 -33.98 21.88 -4.83
CA PHE A 336 -35.12 22.68 -5.30
C PHE A 336 -34.81 23.55 -6.51
N LEU A 337 -35.85 23.78 -7.31
CA LEU A 337 -35.86 24.77 -8.38
C LEU A 337 -37.07 25.68 -8.21
N THR A 338 -36.92 26.91 -8.69
CA THR A 338 -38.00 27.87 -8.81
C THR A 338 -38.30 28.17 -10.26
N ALA A 339 -39.59 28.22 -10.57
CA ALA A 339 -40.08 28.64 -11.88
C ALA A 339 -41.33 29.49 -11.67
N SER A 340 -41.76 30.18 -12.73
CA SER A 340 -42.92 31.04 -12.67
C SER A 340 -43.75 30.93 -13.93
N ALA A 341 -45.06 31.07 -13.79
CA ALA A 341 -45.96 31.27 -14.91
C ALA A 341 -46.79 32.54 -14.69
N GLU A 342 -46.99 33.27 -15.78
CA GLU A 342 -47.92 34.39 -15.83
C GLU A 342 -49.29 33.85 -16.24
N ILE A 343 -50.32 34.26 -15.49
CA ILE A 343 -51.72 34.07 -15.84
C ILE A 343 -52.15 35.38 -16.48
N GLY A 344 -52.40 35.35 -17.79
CA GLY A 344 -52.97 36.45 -18.54
C GLY A 344 -54.50 36.41 -18.55
N ILE A 345 -55.07 37.11 -19.52
CA ILE A 345 -56.51 37.18 -19.78
C ILE A 345 -56.73 36.75 -21.23
N ASN A 346 -57.51 35.68 -21.44
CA ASN A 346 -57.78 35.14 -22.78
C ASN A 346 -58.88 35.91 -23.54
N ASN A 347 -59.75 36.62 -22.83
CA ASN A 347 -60.87 37.35 -23.42
C ASN A 347 -61.02 38.72 -22.76
N THR A 348 -60.58 39.76 -23.47
CA THR A 348 -60.72 41.16 -23.04
C THR A 348 -62.06 41.69 -23.53
N LEU A 349 -62.99 41.96 -22.61
CA LEU A 349 -64.25 42.66 -22.89
C LEU A 349 -64.04 44.16 -22.68
N GLU A 350 -64.21 44.94 -23.74
CA GLU A 350 -64.19 46.40 -23.70
C GLU A 350 -65.57 46.95 -24.08
N ALA A 351 -66.02 47.98 -23.37
CA ALA A 351 -67.24 48.71 -23.72
C ALA A 351 -66.97 50.21 -23.67
N SER A 352 -67.65 50.94 -24.55
CA SER A 352 -67.71 52.40 -24.56
C SER A 352 -69.15 52.83 -24.85
N VAL A 353 -69.46 54.09 -24.54
CA VAL A 353 -70.80 54.64 -24.78
C VAL A 353 -70.68 55.87 -25.67
N GLU A 354 -71.34 55.83 -26.82
CA GLU A 354 -71.54 57.00 -27.66
C GLU A 354 -72.76 57.77 -27.15
N ILE A 355 -72.56 59.03 -26.76
CA ILE A 355 -73.61 59.85 -26.16
C ILE A 355 -74.14 60.90 -27.13
N LEU A 356 -75.45 61.14 -27.06
CA LEU A 356 -76.13 62.28 -27.66
C LEU A 356 -76.71 63.14 -26.54
N ASN A 357 -76.09 64.29 -26.29
CA ASN A 357 -76.51 65.21 -25.24
C ASN A 357 -77.91 65.81 -25.51
N PRO A 358 -78.76 65.96 -24.49
CA PRO A 358 -80.02 66.67 -24.64
C PRO A 358 -79.75 68.15 -25.01
N PRO A 359 -80.46 68.71 -26.00
CA PRO A 359 -80.18 70.05 -26.52
C PRO A 359 -80.59 71.18 -25.56
N CYS A 360 -81.39 70.89 -24.53
CA CYS A 360 -81.90 71.87 -23.58
C CYS A 360 -81.96 71.32 -22.15
N ALA A 361 -81.66 72.19 -21.17
CA ALA A 361 -81.74 71.87 -19.74
C ALA A 361 -83.18 71.50 -19.34
N GLY A 362 -83.35 70.31 -18.75
CA GLY A 362 -84.65 69.77 -18.35
C GLY A 362 -85.40 68.97 -19.41
N SER A 363 -84.85 68.81 -20.63
CA SER A 363 -85.41 67.90 -21.64
C SER A 363 -84.88 66.47 -21.46
N ALA A 364 -85.75 65.48 -21.67
CA ALA A 364 -85.44 64.06 -21.63
C ALA A 364 -85.35 63.52 -23.07
N ASN A 365 -84.45 64.10 -23.88
CA ASN A 365 -84.27 63.77 -25.30
C ASN A 365 -82.82 63.38 -25.66
N GLY A 366 -81.95 63.19 -24.67
CA GLY A 366 -80.62 62.62 -24.89
C GLY A 366 -80.69 61.13 -25.21
N ALA A 367 -79.59 60.58 -25.72
CA ALA A 367 -79.47 59.15 -25.99
C ALA A 367 -78.06 58.63 -25.65
N ALA A 368 -77.96 57.34 -25.39
CA ALA A 368 -76.71 56.64 -25.18
C ALA A 368 -76.73 55.32 -25.97
N LEU A 369 -75.66 55.05 -26.73
CA LEU A 369 -75.47 53.83 -27.51
C LEU A 369 -74.25 53.07 -26.99
N ALA A 370 -74.45 51.81 -26.62
CA ALA A 370 -73.36 50.92 -26.23
C ALA A 370 -72.55 50.47 -27.45
N VAL A 371 -71.23 50.60 -27.37
CA VAL A 371 -70.28 50.07 -28.35
C VAL A 371 -69.39 49.07 -27.61
N ILE A 372 -69.52 47.78 -27.96
CA ILE A 372 -68.83 46.67 -27.30
C ILE A 372 -67.79 46.09 -28.27
N THR A 373 -66.57 45.90 -27.80
CA THR A 373 -65.46 45.26 -28.54
C THR A 373 -64.80 44.17 -27.70
N GLY A 374 -64.42 43.07 -28.35
CA GLY A 374 -63.95 41.87 -27.64
C GLY A 374 -65.08 41.15 -26.89
N GLY A 375 -64.79 40.36 -25.88
CA GLY A 375 -65.79 39.55 -25.17
C GLY A 375 -66.31 38.36 -25.96
N THR A 376 -67.08 37.49 -25.30
CA THR A 376 -67.76 36.34 -25.91
C THR A 376 -69.28 36.57 -25.97
N PRO A 377 -69.89 36.76 -27.16
CA PRO A 377 -71.34 36.92 -27.28
C PRO A 377 -72.13 35.68 -26.82
N PRO A 378 -73.41 35.80 -26.40
CA PRO A 378 -74.19 37.04 -26.28
C PRO A 378 -73.73 37.97 -25.14
N TYR A 379 -74.14 39.24 -25.21
CA TYR A 379 -73.89 40.24 -24.16
C TYR A 379 -75.19 40.61 -23.45
N ASP A 380 -75.14 40.68 -22.13
CA ASP A 380 -76.19 41.20 -21.26
C ASP A 380 -75.85 42.64 -20.87
N LEU A 381 -76.72 43.59 -21.22
CA LEU A 381 -76.53 45.02 -20.92
C LEU A 381 -77.47 45.43 -19.79
N MET A 382 -76.95 46.19 -18.83
CA MET A 382 -77.71 46.77 -17.73
C MET A 382 -77.37 48.25 -17.60
N TRP A 383 -78.26 49.11 -18.09
CA TRP A 383 -78.14 50.54 -17.90
C TRP A 383 -78.63 50.94 -16.51
N SER A 384 -78.04 51.98 -15.91
CA SER A 384 -78.50 52.61 -14.66
C SER A 384 -79.96 53.08 -14.70
N THR A 385 -80.54 53.24 -15.89
CA THR A 385 -81.97 53.52 -16.10
C THR A 385 -82.87 52.29 -15.95
N GLY A 386 -82.30 51.09 -15.90
CA GLY A 386 -83.00 49.81 -15.93
C GLY A 386 -83.24 49.25 -17.34
N ASP A 387 -82.76 49.91 -18.40
CA ASP A 387 -82.83 49.39 -19.77
C ASP A 387 -81.83 48.24 -20.00
N THR A 388 -82.07 47.42 -21.01
CA THR A 388 -81.23 46.28 -21.42
C THR A 388 -80.92 46.25 -22.93
N GLY A 389 -81.36 47.25 -23.69
CA GLY A 389 -81.07 47.37 -25.12
C GLY A 389 -79.68 47.92 -25.43
N MET A 390 -79.25 47.82 -26.69
CA MET A 390 -77.99 48.43 -27.15
C MET A 390 -78.03 49.98 -27.13
N GLN A 391 -79.21 50.58 -27.18
CA GLN A 391 -79.41 52.02 -27.16
C GLN A 391 -80.52 52.38 -26.17
N VAL A 392 -80.31 53.45 -25.41
CA VAL A 392 -81.31 54.05 -24.52
C VAL A 392 -81.56 55.47 -24.97
N ASP A 393 -82.81 55.77 -25.28
CA ASP A 393 -83.27 57.11 -25.64
C ASP A 393 -84.01 57.77 -24.48
N GLY A 394 -84.19 59.08 -24.57
CA GLY A 394 -84.99 59.84 -23.62
C GLY A 394 -84.27 60.20 -22.32
N LEU A 395 -82.94 60.26 -22.35
CA LEU A 395 -82.12 60.56 -21.18
C LEU A 395 -82.07 62.07 -20.90
N SER A 396 -82.11 62.44 -19.62
CA SER A 396 -81.91 63.82 -19.17
C SER A 396 -80.43 64.08 -18.93
N ALA A 397 -80.03 65.33 -18.68
CA ALA A 397 -78.67 65.60 -18.22
C ALA A 397 -78.45 64.96 -16.84
N GLY A 398 -77.33 64.27 -16.66
CA GLY A 398 -77.02 63.50 -15.46
C GLY A 398 -75.93 62.45 -15.68
N ASN A 399 -75.55 61.78 -14.59
CA ASN A 399 -74.59 60.69 -14.61
C ASN A 399 -75.33 59.36 -14.80
N TYR A 400 -74.81 58.56 -15.72
CA TYR A 400 -75.34 57.25 -16.04
C TYR A 400 -74.20 56.24 -16.07
N SER A 401 -74.53 54.99 -15.79
CA SER A 401 -73.63 53.87 -16.00
C SER A 401 -74.27 52.80 -16.88
N LEU A 402 -73.42 52.06 -17.58
CA LEU A 402 -73.71 50.84 -18.31
C LEU A 402 -72.84 49.73 -17.75
N LEU A 403 -73.44 48.65 -17.27
CA LEU A 403 -72.78 47.38 -17.03
C LEU A 403 -73.01 46.48 -18.25
N VAL A 404 -71.93 45.98 -18.85
CA VAL A 404 -71.98 44.95 -19.90
C VAL A 404 -71.38 43.68 -19.34
N GLU A 405 -72.12 42.58 -19.42
CA GLU A 405 -71.66 41.22 -19.11
C GLU A 405 -71.65 40.37 -20.38
N ASP A 406 -70.60 39.57 -20.61
CA ASP A 406 -70.56 38.63 -21.73
C ASP A 406 -71.00 37.21 -21.33
N ALA A 407 -71.07 36.28 -22.29
CA ALA A 407 -71.52 34.91 -22.05
C ALA A 407 -70.61 34.07 -21.15
N LEU A 408 -69.38 34.53 -20.87
CA LEU A 408 -68.45 33.91 -19.93
C LEU A 408 -68.50 34.57 -18.54
N GLY A 409 -69.39 35.56 -18.35
CA GLY A 409 -69.55 36.32 -17.12
C GLY A 409 -68.52 37.44 -16.94
N CYS A 410 -67.82 37.84 -18.01
CA CYS A 410 -66.90 38.98 -17.96
C CYS A 410 -67.71 40.28 -17.89
N GLN A 411 -67.41 41.15 -16.92
CA GLN A 411 -68.15 42.40 -16.72
C GLN A 411 -67.28 43.64 -16.96
N VAL A 412 -67.82 44.65 -17.63
CA VAL A 412 -67.24 46.00 -17.74
C VAL A 412 -68.29 47.04 -17.40
N VAL A 413 -67.91 48.02 -16.58
CA VAL A 413 -68.77 49.15 -16.22
C VAL A 413 -68.22 50.41 -16.87
N VAL A 414 -69.08 51.09 -17.64
CA VAL A 414 -68.79 52.39 -18.26
C VAL A 414 -69.65 53.44 -17.57
N GLU A 415 -69.01 54.40 -16.91
CA GLU A 415 -69.66 55.59 -16.36
C GLU A 415 -69.52 56.75 -17.35
N PHE A 416 -70.61 57.49 -17.58
CA PHE A 416 -70.64 58.62 -18.52
C PHE A 416 -71.65 59.68 -18.10
N ASP A 417 -71.42 60.91 -18.53
CA ASP A 417 -72.27 62.06 -18.19
C ASP A 417 -72.91 62.63 -19.44
N LEU A 418 -74.22 62.84 -19.39
CA LEU A 418 -74.95 63.65 -20.35
C LEU A 418 -75.03 65.08 -19.81
N ILE A 419 -74.52 66.04 -20.58
CA ILE A 419 -74.59 67.47 -20.24
C ILE A 419 -75.68 68.15 -21.07
N ALA A 420 -76.38 69.10 -20.47
CA ALA A 420 -77.27 69.97 -21.24
C ALA A 420 -76.43 70.94 -22.07
N VAL A 421 -76.63 70.95 -23.39
CA VAL A 421 -75.98 71.94 -24.25
C VAL A 421 -76.73 73.27 -24.08
N GLU A 422 -76.12 74.26 -23.43
CA GLU A 422 -76.72 75.61 -23.39
C GLU A 422 -76.61 76.29 -24.76
N THR A 423 -77.58 76.03 -25.63
CA THR A 423 -77.87 76.92 -26.76
C THR A 423 -79.29 77.45 -26.66
N PRO A 424 -79.52 78.73 -27.03
CA PRO A 424 -80.75 79.42 -26.69
C PRO A 424 -81.89 78.97 -27.61
N THR A 425 -83.05 78.72 -27.01
CA THR A 425 -84.38 78.43 -27.61
C THR A 425 -84.68 76.97 -27.96
N CYS A 426 -85.08 76.20 -26.95
CA CYS A 426 -86.17 75.23 -27.14
C CYS A 426 -87.50 75.98 -26.95
N SER A 427 -88.41 75.86 -27.91
CA SER A 427 -89.73 76.50 -27.92
C SER A 427 -90.74 75.80 -27.02
#